data_AF-A0A7K4JSX6-F1
#
_entry.id   AF-A0A7K4JSX6-F1
#
_cell.length_a   1.000
_cell.length_b   1.000
_cell.length_c   1.000
_cell.angle_alpha   90.00
_cell.angle_beta   90.00
_cell.angle_gamma   90.00
#
_symmetry.space_group_name_H-M   'P 1'
#
loop_
_entity.id
_entity.type
_entity.pdbx_description
1 polymer ?
#
loop_
_entity_poly.entity_id
_entity_poly.type
_entity_poly.pdbx_seq_one_letter_code
_entity_poly.pdbx_strand_id
1 'polypeptide(L)'
;LQVSDGCDAVFVGGKESRGARGARVDFWARRLHAALSFTVWAPLLPLRVQLGDTTLGQLRGWRLPGGPESAPAEAEDPGEDSERRVRGCRPQYQRTALRVLAHFVAHPLDGGRHLAHLPGPEWLLDVTHLVAGRTRVQDPRVA
;
A
#
# COMPACT_ATOMS: atom_id res chain seq x y z
N LEU A 1 24.68 0.02 -0.54
CA LEU A 1 24.86 -0.71 -1.82
C LEU A 1 25.76 -1.89 -1.55
N GLN A 2 25.39 -3.03 -2.09
CA GLN A 2 26.14 -4.27 -2.04
C GLN A 2 26.39 -4.71 -3.47
N VAL A 3 27.47 -5.45 -3.68
CA VAL A 3 27.87 -6.00 -4.98
C VAL A 3 27.81 -7.52 -4.87
N SER A 4 27.33 -8.20 -5.91
CA SER A 4 27.33 -9.66 -5.96
C SER A 4 28.75 -10.22 -5.96
N ASP A 5 28.91 -11.47 -5.51
CA ASP A 5 30.21 -12.16 -5.52
C ASP A 5 30.79 -12.28 -6.94
N GLY A 6 29.93 -12.35 -7.97
CA GLY A 6 30.31 -12.37 -9.38
C GLY A 6 30.62 -10.99 -9.98
N CYS A 7 30.50 -9.91 -9.21
CA CYS A 7 30.69 -8.52 -9.66
C CYS A 7 29.79 -8.09 -10.85
N ASP A 8 28.65 -8.74 -11.02
CA ASP A 8 27.71 -8.54 -12.12
C ASP A 8 26.42 -7.81 -11.72
N ALA A 9 26.15 -7.69 -10.43
CA ALA A 9 24.96 -7.03 -9.90
C ALA A 9 25.27 -6.09 -8.73
N VAL A 10 24.56 -4.97 -8.67
CA VAL A 10 24.57 -4.04 -7.55
C VAL A 10 23.16 -3.97 -6.97
N PHE A 11 23.03 -4.15 -5.65
CA PHE A 11 21.73 -4.21 -4.99
C PHE A 11 21.74 -3.50 -3.62
N VAL A 12 20.54 -3.32 -3.06
CA VAL A 12 20.30 -2.81 -1.70
C VAL A 12 19.87 -3.96 -0.79
N GLY A 13 20.39 -3.98 0.43
CA GLY A 13 20.22 -5.11 1.35
C GLY A 13 18.94 -5.08 2.18
N GLY A 14 18.15 -4.01 2.08
CA GLY A 14 16.88 -3.83 2.81
C GLY A 14 17.04 -3.39 4.27
N LYS A 15 18.27 -3.09 4.73
CA LYS A 15 18.54 -2.50 6.05
C LYS A 15 18.69 -0.98 5.99
N GLU A 16 18.73 -0.43 4.78
CA GLU A 16 18.89 0.98 4.52
C GLU A 16 17.62 1.75 4.91
N SER A 17 17.76 2.76 5.78
CA SER A 17 16.64 3.59 6.26
C SER A 17 16.44 4.88 5.45
N ARG A 18 17.36 5.20 4.54
CA ARG A 18 17.36 6.44 3.74
C ARG A 18 17.94 6.18 2.35
N GLY A 19 17.44 6.91 1.36
CA GLY A 19 18.00 6.95 0.01
C GLY A 19 19.27 7.80 -0.06
N ALA A 20 20.07 7.62 -1.11
CA ALA A 20 21.36 8.28 -1.29
C ALA A 20 21.58 8.68 -2.76
N ARG A 21 21.98 9.93 -3.00
CA ARG A 21 22.30 10.47 -4.32
C ARG A 21 23.81 10.47 -4.53
N GLY A 22 24.27 9.80 -5.59
CA GLY A 22 25.69 9.71 -5.93
C GLY A 22 26.42 8.54 -5.28
N ALA A 23 25.70 7.50 -4.86
CA ALA A 23 26.29 6.29 -4.33
C ALA A 23 27.20 5.66 -5.40
N ARG A 24 28.49 5.58 -5.11
CA ARG A 24 29.51 5.21 -6.09
C ARG A 24 29.85 3.73 -5.99
N VAL A 25 29.97 3.09 -7.15
CA VAL A 25 30.55 1.76 -7.30
C VAL A 25 31.74 1.89 -8.22
N ASP A 26 32.89 1.46 -7.73
CA ASP A 26 34.14 1.47 -8.48
C ASP A 26 34.44 0.06 -9.00
N PHE A 27 34.89 -0.01 -10.24
CA PHE A 27 35.17 -1.24 -10.97
C PHE A 27 36.66 -1.26 -11.32
N TRP A 28 37.34 -2.35 -10.95
CA TRP A 28 38.73 -2.56 -11.28
C TRP A 28 38.89 -3.87 -12.06
N ALA A 29 39.52 -3.79 -13.22
CA ALA A 29 39.85 -4.95 -14.04
C ALA A 29 41.26 -4.79 -14.63
N ARG A 30 42.25 -5.49 -14.05
CA ARG A 30 43.68 -5.37 -14.37
C ARG A 30 44.16 -3.91 -14.22
N ARG A 31 44.32 -3.19 -15.34
CA ARG A 31 44.75 -1.78 -15.39
C ARG A 31 43.61 -0.82 -15.69
N LEU A 32 42.41 -1.34 -15.95
CA LEU A 32 41.22 -0.55 -16.22
C LEU A 32 40.54 -0.25 -14.89
N HIS A 33 40.15 1.01 -14.74
CA HIS A 33 39.36 1.48 -13.62
C HIS A 33 38.21 2.34 -14.15
N ALA A 34 37.00 2.10 -13.65
CA ALA A 34 35.82 2.87 -13.97
C ALA A 34 35.00 3.10 -12.70
N ALA A 35 34.19 4.16 -12.69
CA ALA A 35 33.31 4.48 -11.59
C ALA A 35 31.91 4.75 -12.11
N LEU A 36 30.91 4.23 -11.41
CA LEU A 36 29.51 4.48 -11.71
C LEU A 36 28.81 5.07 -10.49
N SER A 37 28.08 6.14 -10.71
CA SER A 37 27.28 6.81 -9.66
C SER A 37 25.81 6.44 -9.81
N PHE A 38 25.23 5.96 -8.72
CA PHE A 38 23.83 5.58 -8.61
C PHE A 38 23.07 6.55 -7.71
N THR A 39 21.77 6.69 -7.97
CA THR A 39 20.85 7.32 -7.02
C THR A 39 19.91 6.25 -6.48
N VAL A 40 19.98 6.03 -5.18
CA VAL A 40 19.11 5.12 -4.45
C VAL A 40 17.96 5.94 -3.88
N TRP A 41 16.75 5.67 -4.36
CA TRP A 41 15.54 6.33 -3.91
C TRP A 41 14.89 5.52 -2.79
N ALA A 42 14.47 6.18 -1.72
CA ALA A 42 13.75 5.56 -0.62
C ALA A 42 12.44 6.31 -0.32
N PRO A 43 11.39 5.62 0.13
CA PRO A 43 10.15 6.29 0.53
C PRO A 43 10.41 7.16 1.76
N LEU A 44 9.92 8.40 1.72
CA LEU A 44 9.91 9.31 2.87
C LEU A 44 8.79 8.89 3.82
N LEU A 45 9.12 8.71 5.10
CA LEU A 45 8.18 8.36 6.16
C LEU A 45 7.73 9.60 6.94
N PRO A 46 6.48 9.64 7.45
CA PRO A 46 5.46 8.59 7.35
C PRO A 46 4.79 8.53 5.95
N LEU A 47 4.26 7.36 5.60
CA LEU A 47 3.49 7.18 4.36
C LEU A 47 2.12 7.89 4.48
N ARG A 48 1.57 8.36 3.37
CA ARG A 48 0.25 9.00 3.31
C ARG A 48 -0.82 7.97 2.97
N VAL A 49 -1.78 7.77 3.87
CA VAL A 49 -2.94 6.91 3.62
C VAL A 49 -4.11 7.76 3.14
N GLN A 50 -4.78 7.32 2.08
CA GLN A 50 -6.00 7.92 1.54
C GLN A 50 -7.09 6.87 1.47
N LEU A 51 -8.28 7.20 1.97
CA LEU A 51 -9.50 6.42 1.76
C LEU A 51 -10.37 7.17 0.75
N GLY A 52 -11.15 6.44 -0.05
CA GLY A 52 -12.18 7.03 -0.90
C GLY A 52 -13.29 7.64 -0.05
N ASP A 53 -14.25 6.81 0.36
CA ASP A 53 -15.27 7.17 1.33
C ASP A 53 -14.81 6.84 2.76
N THR A 54 -15.06 7.74 3.71
CA THR A 54 -14.76 7.54 5.14
C THR A 54 -15.98 7.08 5.95
N THR A 55 -17.17 7.20 5.38
CA THR A 55 -18.44 6.78 5.99
C THR A 55 -19.09 5.72 5.13
N LEU A 56 -19.16 4.48 5.62
CA LEU A 56 -19.69 3.36 4.85
C LEU A 56 -21.12 3.04 5.28
N GLY A 57 -22.01 2.93 4.30
CA GLY A 57 -23.38 2.52 4.53
C GLY A 57 -23.48 1.02 4.83
N GLN A 58 -24.40 0.63 5.70
CA GLN A 58 -24.77 -0.77 5.89
C GLN A 58 -25.48 -1.29 4.63
N LEU A 59 -25.05 -2.44 4.11
CA LEU A 59 -25.74 -3.13 3.02
C LEU A 59 -27.01 -3.79 3.58
N ARG A 60 -28.17 -3.27 3.17
CA ARG A 60 -29.50 -3.79 3.54
C ARG A 60 -30.11 -4.55 2.37
N GLY A 61 -30.90 -5.59 2.65
CA GLY A 61 -31.66 -6.32 1.64
C GLY A 61 -30.84 -7.18 0.66
N TRP A 62 -29.56 -7.44 0.94
CA TRP A 62 -28.72 -8.29 0.11
C TRP A 62 -29.21 -9.75 0.14
N ARG A 63 -29.74 -10.23 -0.98
CA ARG A 63 -30.15 -11.63 -1.15
C ARG A 63 -28.99 -12.41 -1.77
N LEU A 64 -28.59 -13.51 -1.15
CA LEU A 64 -27.58 -14.41 -1.72
C LEU A 64 -28.17 -15.12 -2.95
N PRO A 65 -27.53 -15.09 -4.13
CA PRO A 65 -27.95 -15.94 -5.24
C PRO A 65 -27.70 -17.41 -4.87
N GLY A 66 -28.77 -18.20 -4.70
CA GLY A 66 -28.66 -19.67 -4.62
C GLY A 66 -28.94 -20.36 -3.28
N GLY A 67 -29.66 -19.74 -2.33
CA GLY A 67 -30.29 -20.51 -1.24
C GLY A 67 -31.63 -21.11 -1.70
N PRO A 68 -32.01 -22.34 -1.28
CA PRO A 68 -33.18 -23.09 -1.79
C PRO A 68 -34.56 -22.49 -1.42
N GLU A 69 -34.64 -21.20 -1.09
CA GLU A 69 -35.87 -20.49 -0.75
C GLU A 69 -36.16 -19.33 -1.71
N SER A 70 -35.80 -19.49 -2.99
CA SER A 70 -36.36 -18.66 -4.06
C SER A 70 -37.79 -19.10 -4.39
N ALA A 71 -38.70 -18.89 -3.45
CA ALA A 71 -40.13 -18.85 -3.73
C ALA A 71 -40.60 -17.38 -3.68
N PRO A 72 -41.51 -16.94 -4.57
CA PRO A 72 -42.10 -15.62 -4.47
C PRO A 72 -43.04 -15.64 -3.25
N ALA A 73 -42.64 -14.97 -2.17
CA ALA A 73 -43.58 -14.65 -1.11
C ALA A 73 -44.49 -13.54 -1.64
N GLU A 74 -45.64 -13.97 -2.14
CA GLU A 74 -46.81 -13.11 -2.31
C GLU A 74 -47.06 -12.38 -0.98
N ALA A 75 -47.54 -11.14 -1.10
CA ALA A 75 -47.78 -10.21 -0.01
C ALA A 75 -48.47 -10.89 1.18
N GLU A 76 -48.08 -10.56 2.43
CA GLU A 76 -48.97 -10.23 3.57
C GLU A 76 -48.16 -9.60 4.75
N ASP A 77 -48.76 -8.52 5.27
CA ASP A 77 -48.67 -7.78 6.56
C ASP A 77 -47.33 -7.30 7.23
N PRO A 78 -47.23 -6.03 7.70
CA PRO A 78 -46.06 -5.48 8.36
C PRO A 78 -46.21 -5.53 9.88
N GLY A 79 -45.81 -6.64 10.50
CA GLY A 79 -45.76 -6.71 11.96
C GLY A 79 -45.25 -8.06 12.43
N GLU A 80 -44.19 -8.04 13.24
CA GLU A 80 -43.84 -9.18 14.10
C GLU A 80 -43.34 -10.46 13.41
N ASP A 81 -42.28 -10.41 12.59
CA ASP A 81 -41.41 -11.59 12.42
C ASP A 81 -40.00 -11.32 11.87
N SER A 82 -39.49 -10.09 12.03
CA SER A 82 -38.10 -9.79 11.64
C SER A 82 -37.07 -10.38 12.62
N GLU A 83 -37.45 -10.79 13.83
CA GLU A 83 -36.50 -11.23 14.87
C GLU A 83 -36.14 -12.72 14.78
N ARG A 84 -36.99 -13.56 14.18
CA ARG A 84 -36.76 -15.01 14.11
C ARG A 84 -35.86 -15.45 12.95
N ARG A 85 -35.77 -14.67 11.87
CA ARG A 85 -34.88 -14.97 10.73
C ARG A 85 -33.43 -14.47 10.89
N VAL A 86 -33.12 -13.76 11.98
CA VAL A 86 -31.85 -13.01 12.14
C VAL A 86 -30.77 -13.77 12.93
N ARG A 87 -30.98 -15.04 13.31
CA ARG A 87 -30.02 -15.80 14.13
C ARG A 87 -28.70 -16.22 13.44
N GLY A 88 -28.34 -15.65 12.29
CA GLY A 88 -27.08 -15.98 11.61
C GLY A 88 -26.42 -14.89 10.75
N CYS A 89 -27.11 -13.78 10.44
CA CYS A 89 -26.56 -12.79 9.51
C CYS A 89 -25.89 -11.64 10.25
N ARG A 90 -24.56 -11.54 10.15
CA ARG A 90 -23.83 -10.34 10.56
C ARG A 90 -24.04 -9.22 9.53
N PRO A 91 -24.26 -7.96 9.97
CA PRO A 91 -24.41 -6.83 9.05
C PRO A 91 -23.15 -6.70 8.18
N GLN A 92 -23.35 -6.48 6.87
CA GLN A 92 -22.29 -6.15 5.92
C GLN A 92 -22.33 -4.64 5.65
N TYR A 93 -21.17 -4.06 5.36
CA TYR A 93 -21.02 -2.63 5.03
C TYR A 93 -20.45 -2.48 3.62
N GLN A 94 -20.65 -1.31 3.03
CA GLN A 94 -19.98 -0.90 1.79
C GLN A 94 -18.46 -1.01 1.95
N ARG A 95 -17.75 -1.05 0.81
CA ARG A 95 -16.29 -1.08 0.77
C ARG A 95 -15.78 0.18 0.11
N THR A 96 -14.68 0.70 0.62
CA THR A 96 -13.99 1.87 0.07
C THR A 96 -12.59 1.49 -0.41
N ALA A 97 -12.08 2.22 -1.41
CA ALA A 97 -10.71 2.06 -1.85
C ALA A 97 -9.75 2.67 -0.83
N LEU A 98 -8.66 1.96 -0.53
CA LEU A 98 -7.55 2.46 0.27
C LEU A 98 -6.32 2.59 -0.63
N ARG A 99 -5.65 3.73 -0.54
CA ARG A 99 -4.38 3.99 -1.23
C ARG A 99 -3.33 4.41 -0.22
N VAL A 100 -2.13 3.85 -0.35
CA VAL A 100 -0.95 4.26 0.40
C VAL A 100 0.04 4.89 -0.55
N LEU A 101 0.40 6.13 -0.27
CA LEU A 101 1.20 6.98 -1.11
C LEU A 101 2.49 7.40 -0.42
N ALA A 102 3.56 7.60 -1.19
CA ALA A 102 4.86 8.03 -0.67
C ALA A 102 5.56 9.03 -1.61
N HIS A 103 6.28 9.98 -1.04
CA HIS A 103 7.36 10.66 -1.76
C HIS A 103 8.57 9.74 -1.79
N PHE A 104 9.30 9.71 -2.90
CA PHE A 104 10.59 9.02 -2.97
C PHE A 104 11.72 10.05 -3.01
N VAL A 105 12.68 9.89 -2.10
CA VAL A 105 13.76 10.86 -1.90
C VAL A 105 15.13 10.21 -1.86
N ALA A 106 16.15 11.00 -2.20
CA ALA A 106 17.55 10.63 -2.06
C ALA A 106 18.32 11.75 -1.36
N HIS A 107 19.10 11.38 -0.33
CA HIS A 107 19.91 12.32 0.43
C HIS A 107 21.25 12.54 -0.27
N PRO A 108 21.78 13.77 -0.29
CA PRO A 108 23.11 14.00 -0.83
C PRO A 108 24.16 13.41 0.14
N LEU A 109 25.25 12.87 -0.43
CA LEU A 109 26.30 12.21 0.36
C LEU A 109 27.23 13.18 1.10
N ASP A 110 27.26 14.44 0.68
CA ASP A 110 28.06 15.52 1.25
C ASP A 110 27.48 16.12 2.54
N GLY A 111 26.39 15.56 3.06
CA GLY A 111 25.70 16.07 4.25
C GLY A 111 24.84 17.30 3.98
N GLY A 112 24.63 17.67 2.71
CA GLY A 112 23.69 18.71 2.32
C GLY A 112 22.26 18.42 2.80
N ARG A 113 21.49 19.49 3.02
CA ARG A 113 20.09 19.39 3.51
C ARG A 113 19.05 19.20 2.41
N HIS A 114 19.41 19.48 1.17
CA HIS A 114 18.46 19.45 0.06
C HIS A 114 18.26 18.02 -0.46
N LEU A 115 17.07 17.49 -0.25
CA LEU A 115 16.66 16.19 -0.76
C LEU A 115 16.37 16.29 -2.26
N ALA A 116 16.82 15.30 -3.03
CA ALA A 116 16.28 15.07 -4.35
C ALA A 116 14.94 14.31 -4.22
N HIS A 117 14.00 14.59 -5.11
CA HIS A 117 12.69 13.93 -5.16
C HIS A 117 12.50 13.19 -6.49
N LEU A 118 11.77 12.08 -6.47
CA LEU A 118 11.41 11.30 -7.65
C LEU A 118 9.88 11.17 -7.78
N PRO A 119 9.29 11.54 -8.93
CA PRO A 119 9.88 12.32 -10.02
C PRO A 119 10.08 13.80 -9.67
N GLY A 120 9.38 14.31 -8.65
CA GLY A 120 9.45 15.68 -8.17
C GLY A 120 8.79 15.83 -6.79
N PRO A 121 8.96 16.97 -6.10
CA PRO A 121 8.45 17.18 -4.74
C PRO A 121 6.92 17.22 -4.63
N GLU A 122 6.22 17.50 -5.71
CA GLU A 122 4.76 17.54 -5.83
C GLU A 122 4.12 16.16 -6.05
N TRP A 123 4.93 15.17 -6.43
CA TRP A 123 4.45 13.85 -6.79
C TRP A 123 4.47 12.88 -5.63
N LEU A 124 3.38 12.12 -5.53
CA LEU A 124 3.24 10.99 -4.63
C LEU A 124 3.05 9.72 -5.47
N LEU A 125 3.84 8.69 -5.19
CA LEU A 125 3.76 7.41 -5.86
C LEU A 125 2.90 6.42 -5.06
N ASP A 126 2.08 5.65 -5.76
CA ASP A 126 1.22 4.64 -5.16
C ASP A 126 2.01 3.38 -4.81
N VAL A 127 2.14 3.13 -3.50
CA VAL A 127 2.89 1.99 -2.93
C VAL A 127 1.95 0.98 -2.26
N THR A 128 0.64 1.06 -2.51
CA THR A 128 -0.36 0.22 -1.85
C THR A 128 -0.04 -1.27 -1.97
N HIS A 129 0.38 -1.72 -3.16
CA HIS A 129 0.73 -3.12 -3.42
C HIS A 129 1.94 -3.62 -2.59
N LEU A 130 2.89 -2.74 -2.25
CA LEU A 130 4.07 -3.10 -1.45
C LEU A 130 3.73 -3.28 0.03
N VAL A 131 2.73 -2.56 0.52
CA VAL A 131 2.36 -2.55 1.95
C VAL A 131 1.10 -3.35 2.26
N ALA A 132 0.35 -3.80 1.24
CA ALA A 132 -0.94 -4.48 1.40
C ALA A 132 -0.91 -5.62 2.43
N GLY A 133 0.12 -6.48 2.40
CA GLY A 133 0.25 -7.59 3.36
C GLY A 133 0.58 -7.17 4.81
N ARG A 134 0.96 -5.90 5.02
CA ARG A 134 1.28 -5.30 6.33
C ARG A 134 0.19 -4.35 6.82
N THR A 135 -0.72 -3.94 5.94
CA THR A 135 -1.84 -3.06 6.28
C THR A 135 -2.88 -3.84 7.09
N ARG A 136 -3.33 -3.26 8.20
CA ARG A 136 -4.39 -3.82 9.04
C ARG A 136 -5.35 -2.72 9.47
N VAL A 137 -6.62 -3.08 9.57
CA VAL A 137 -7.64 -2.24 10.17
C VAL A 137 -7.48 -2.30 11.68
N GLN A 138 -7.27 -1.15 12.32
CA GLN A 138 -7.09 -1.08 13.77
C GLN A 138 -8.44 -1.24 14.49
N ASP A 139 -9.47 -0.54 14.03
CA ASP A 139 -10.83 -0.66 14.54
C ASP A 139 -11.78 -1.08 13.41
N PRO A 140 -12.25 -2.34 13.39
CA PRO A 140 -13.17 -2.84 12.37
C PRO A 140 -14.61 -2.29 12.51
N ARG A 141 -14.89 -1.43 13.50
CA ARG A 141 -16.18 -0.73 13.65
C ARG A 141 -16.23 0.59 12.90
N VAL A 142 -15.08 1.11 12.47
CA VAL A 142 -14.92 2.41 11.80
C VAL A 142 -14.74 2.25 10.27
N ALA A 143 -14.70 1.00 9.79
CA ALA A 143 -14.50 0.63 8.39
C ALA A 143 -15.48 -0.45 7.93
#